data_AF-A0A948N6I0-F1
#
_entry.id   AF-A0A948N6I0-F1
#
_cell.length_a   1.000
_cell.length_b   1.000
_cell.length_c   1.000
_cell.angle_alpha   90.00
_cell.angle_beta   90.00
_cell.angle_gamma   90.00
#
_symmetry.space_group_name_H-M   'P 1'
#
loop_
_entity.id
_entity.type
_entity.pdbx_description
1 polymer ?
#
loop_
_entity_poly.entity_id
_entity_poly.type
_entity_poly.pdbx_seq_one_letter_code
_entity_poly.pdbx_strand_id
1 'polypeptide(L)'
;MQFDNFWATVGSLVGKIGGTYKQLGTDFDGTAWETGELRLYFWDNPSVTYDNKDHITAEITHGFPEIDVPPPGAVPEPATWALMIMGFGLAGASLRRRSGQASAAG
;
A
#
# COMPACT_ATOMS: atom_id res chain seq x y z
N MET A 1 -30.09 -8.11 16.43
CA MET A 1 -29.38 -9.05 17.33
C MET A 1 -28.25 -8.28 18.02
N GLN A 2 -28.02 -8.55 19.32
CA GLN A 2 -26.93 -7.95 20.09
C GLN A 2 -25.71 -8.87 20.14
N PHE A 3 -24.53 -8.31 19.93
CA PHE A 3 -23.25 -8.97 20.18
C PHE A 3 -22.24 -7.90 20.60
N ASP A 4 -21.46 -8.17 21.66
CA ASP A 4 -20.42 -7.25 22.17
C ASP A 4 -20.92 -5.80 22.36
N ASN A 5 -22.06 -5.65 23.03
CA ASN A 5 -22.76 -4.37 23.25
C ASN A 5 -23.15 -3.59 21.98
N PHE A 6 -23.10 -4.20 20.80
CA PHE A 6 -23.52 -3.62 19.53
C PHE A 6 -24.79 -4.30 19.02
N TRP A 7 -25.69 -3.50 18.43
CA TRP A 7 -26.95 -3.97 17.85
C TRP A 7 -26.95 -3.75 16.34
N ALA A 8 -27.29 -4.79 15.58
CA ALA A 8 -27.56 -4.70 14.16
C ALA A 8 -28.65 -5.69 13.73
N THR A 9 -29.26 -5.44 12.57
CA THR A 9 -30.27 -6.33 11.98
C THR A 9 -29.62 -7.61 11.48
N VAL A 10 -30.25 -8.77 11.70
CA VAL A 10 -29.77 -10.04 11.13
C VAL A 10 -29.83 -9.95 9.59
N GLY A 11 -28.79 -10.43 8.92
CA GLY A 11 -28.58 -10.31 7.48
C GLY A 11 -27.93 -9.00 7.03
N SER A 12 -27.57 -8.10 7.94
CA SER A 12 -26.90 -6.84 7.57
C SER A 12 -25.38 -7.01 7.44
N LEU A 13 -24.77 -6.18 6.60
CA LEU A 13 -23.31 -6.04 6.56
C LEU A 13 -22.84 -5.13 7.70
N VAL A 14 -21.90 -5.62 8.50
CA VAL A 14 -21.33 -4.90 9.64
C VAL A 14 -19.81 -4.81 9.48
N GLY A 15 -19.28 -3.60 9.68
CA GLY A 15 -17.86 -3.34 9.74
C GLY A 15 -17.38 -3.29 11.19
N LYS A 16 -16.14 -3.73 11.43
CA LYS A 16 -15.40 -3.45 12.66
C LYS A 16 -14.07 -2.82 12.29
N ILE A 17 -13.75 -1.70 12.92
CA ILE A 17 -12.41 -1.12 12.89
C ILE A 17 -11.97 -1.00 14.33
N GLY A 18 -10.76 -1.49 14.64
CA GLY A 18 -10.28 -1.55 16.02
C GLY A 18 -11.19 -2.40 16.90
N GLY A 19 -11.81 -1.78 17.92
CA GLY A 19 -12.78 -2.41 18.82
C GLY A 19 -14.24 -2.19 18.44
N THR A 20 -14.54 -1.21 17.59
CA THR A 20 -15.90 -0.68 17.41
C THR A 20 -16.61 -1.25 16.18
N TYR A 21 -17.81 -1.79 16.40
CA TYR A 21 -18.72 -2.26 15.35
C TYR A 21 -19.61 -1.14 14.80
N LYS A 22 -19.91 -1.19 13.50
CA LYS A 22 -20.86 -0.28 12.83
C LYS A 22 -21.60 -0.98 11.70
N GLN A 23 -22.91 -0.80 11.61
CA GLN A 23 -23.71 -1.32 10.51
C GLN A 23 -23.44 -0.49 9.25
N LEU A 24 -23.10 -1.15 8.14
CA LEU A 24 -22.70 -0.50 6.89
C LEU A 24 -23.83 -0.43 5.87
N GLY A 25 -24.71 -1.44 5.84
CA GLY A 25 -25.76 -1.51 4.81
C GLY A 25 -25.17 -1.87 3.44
N THR A 26 -25.83 -1.42 2.37
CA THR A 26 -25.37 -1.64 0.98
C THR A 26 -24.32 -0.62 0.54
N ASP A 27 -24.36 0.57 1.15
CA ASP A 27 -23.49 1.70 0.83
C ASP A 27 -23.16 2.43 2.13
N PHE A 28 -21.88 2.70 2.32
CA PHE A 28 -21.38 3.48 3.47
C PHE A 28 -20.40 4.53 2.98
N ASP A 29 -20.67 5.79 3.32
CA ASP A 29 -19.75 6.90 3.10
C ASP A 29 -19.53 7.64 4.43
N GLY A 30 -18.27 7.96 4.71
CA GLY A 30 -17.87 8.67 5.91
C GLY A 30 -16.43 8.40 6.31
N THR A 31 -15.96 9.18 7.28
CA THR A 31 -14.64 8.98 7.89
C THR A 31 -14.60 7.65 8.66
N ALA A 32 -13.42 7.00 8.64
CA ALA A 32 -13.17 5.85 9.49
C ALA A 32 -13.47 6.20 10.96
N TRP A 33 -14.30 5.39 11.60
CA TRP A 33 -14.78 5.65 12.97
C TRP A 33 -13.77 5.27 14.06
N GLU A 34 -12.71 4.55 13.68
CA GLU A 34 -11.59 4.20 14.54
C GLU A 34 -10.34 3.99 13.65
N THR A 35 -9.20 3.65 14.25
CA THR A 35 -7.98 3.25 13.55
C THR A 35 -7.78 1.74 13.64
N GLY A 36 -7.27 1.11 12.57
CA GLY A 36 -6.90 -0.30 12.58
C GLY A 36 -7.33 -1.04 11.31
N GLU A 37 -7.37 -2.36 11.40
CA GLU A 37 -7.87 -3.26 10.35
C GLU A 37 -9.39 -3.14 10.21
N LEU A 38 -9.89 -2.95 8.99
CA LEU A 38 -11.31 -3.08 8.68
C LEU A 38 -11.66 -4.56 8.49
N ARG A 39 -12.56 -5.07 9.32
CA ARG A 39 -13.16 -6.40 9.17
C ARG A 39 -14.62 -6.28 8.78
N LEU A 40 -15.05 -7.11 7.84
CA LEU A 40 -16.44 -7.20 7.39
C LEU A 40 -17.07 -8.48 7.91
N TYR A 41 -18.29 -8.36 8.42
CA TYR A 41 -19.09 -9.45 8.96
C TYR A 41 -20.46 -9.45 8.30
N PHE A 42 -20.91 -10.64 7.90
CA PHE A 42 -22.33 -10.87 7.70
C PHE A 42 -22.97 -11.10 9.08
N TRP A 43 -23.83 -10.17 9.49
CA TRP A 43 -24.38 -10.18 10.84
C TRP A 43 -25.51 -11.19 10.94
N ASP A 44 -25.24 -12.33 11.56
CA ASP A 44 -26.17 -13.46 11.57
C ASP A 44 -26.45 -14.00 12.98
N ASN A 45 -27.49 -14.81 13.13
CA ASN A 45 -27.90 -15.43 14.37
C ASN A 45 -27.01 -16.64 14.71
N PRO A 46 -26.17 -16.59 15.75
CA PRO A 46 -25.25 -17.67 16.10
C PRO A 46 -25.95 -18.91 16.63
N SER A 47 -27.24 -18.82 16.99
CA SER A 47 -28.04 -19.98 17.37
C SER A 47 -28.46 -20.84 16.18
N VAL A 48 -28.33 -20.33 14.95
CA VAL A 48 -28.54 -21.08 13.72
C VAL A 48 -27.20 -21.11 13.00
N THR A 49 -26.60 -22.30 12.92
CA THR A 49 -25.23 -22.45 12.39
C THR A 49 -25.26 -23.19 11.05
N TYR A 50 -24.38 -22.80 10.14
CA TYR A 50 -24.10 -23.47 8.86
C TYR A 50 -25.21 -23.43 7.80
N ASP A 51 -26.15 -22.49 7.88
CA ASP A 51 -27.21 -22.29 6.88
C ASP A 51 -26.91 -21.17 5.86
N ASN A 52 -25.91 -20.33 6.14
CA ASN A 52 -25.44 -19.31 5.21
C ASN A 52 -24.90 -19.93 3.91
N LYS A 53 -25.21 -19.25 2.79
CA LYS A 53 -24.82 -19.62 1.43
C LYS A 53 -24.27 -18.40 0.69
N ASP A 54 -23.59 -18.66 -0.42
CA ASP A 54 -23.04 -17.65 -1.34
C ASP A 54 -22.02 -16.70 -0.67
N HIS A 55 -21.78 -15.53 -1.27
CA HIS A 55 -20.82 -14.54 -0.78
C HIS A 55 -21.32 -13.11 -1.02
N ILE A 56 -20.73 -12.16 -0.28
CA ILE A 56 -20.90 -10.72 -0.49
C ILE A 56 -19.65 -10.18 -1.19
N THR A 57 -19.86 -9.33 -2.19
CA THR A 57 -18.80 -8.52 -2.79
C THR A 57 -18.85 -7.12 -2.19
N ALA A 58 -17.72 -6.61 -1.73
CA ALA A 58 -17.59 -5.25 -1.23
C ALA A 58 -16.52 -4.52 -2.05
N GLU A 59 -16.82 -3.29 -2.45
CA GLU A 59 -15.88 -2.38 -3.08
C GLU A 59 -15.47 -1.30 -2.08
N ILE A 60 -14.17 -1.05 -1.97
CA ILE A 60 -13.64 0.01 -1.10
C ILE A 60 -13.05 1.08 -2.01
N THR A 61 -13.79 2.17 -2.16
CA THR A 61 -13.32 3.36 -2.87
C THR A 61 -12.66 4.30 -1.86
N HIS A 62 -11.41 4.67 -2.10
CA HIS A 62 -10.72 5.69 -1.31
C HIS A 62 -10.89 7.05 -1.99
N GLY A 63 -11.54 7.99 -1.30
CA GLY A 63 -11.83 9.35 -1.80
C GLY A 63 -10.63 10.28 -1.89
N PHE A 64 -9.40 9.76 -2.03
CA PHE A 64 -8.30 10.64 -2.43
C PHE A 64 -8.64 11.13 -3.85
N PRO A 65 -8.73 12.45 -4.10
CA PRO A 65 -8.61 12.91 -5.48
C PRO A 65 -7.34 12.26 -6.02
N GLU A 66 -7.34 11.87 -7.28
CA GLU A 66 -6.11 11.49 -7.97
C GLU A 66 -5.17 12.70 -7.87
N ILE A 67 -4.39 12.75 -6.79
CA ILE A 67 -3.30 13.68 -6.66
C ILE A 67 -2.36 13.18 -7.72
N ASP A 68 -2.17 13.99 -8.75
CA ASP A 68 -1.18 13.80 -9.79
C ASP A 68 0.20 13.92 -9.10
N VAL A 69 0.53 12.90 -8.31
CA VAL A 69 1.82 12.75 -7.64
C VAL A 69 2.75 12.38 -8.78
N PRO A 70 3.70 13.25 -9.16
CA PRO A 70 4.67 12.90 -10.17
C PRO A 70 5.33 11.59 -9.75
N PRO A 71 5.56 10.65 -10.68
CA PRO A 71 6.22 9.40 -10.36
C PRO A 71 7.47 9.70 -9.52
N PRO A 72 7.73 8.96 -8.44
CA PRO A 72 8.95 9.15 -7.67
C PRO A 72 10.14 9.15 -8.63
N GLY A 73 11.05 10.11 -8.47
CA GLY A 73 12.19 10.27 -9.37
C GLY A 73 12.91 8.93 -9.54
N ALA A 74 13.21 8.57 -10.80
CA ALA A 74 13.78 7.27 -11.12
C ALA A 74 15.12 7.07 -10.38
N VAL A 75 15.21 6.02 -9.57
CA VAL A 75 16.48 5.58 -8.99
C VAL A 75 17.23 4.80 -10.07
N PRO A 76 18.47 5.18 -10.42
CA PRO A 76 19.25 4.44 -11.40
C PRO A 76 19.44 2.99 -10.98
N GLU A 77 19.32 2.07 -11.93
CA GLU A 77 19.49 0.64 -11.67
C GLU A 77 20.92 0.34 -11.16
N PRO A 78 21.13 -0.74 -10.38
CA PRO A 78 22.46 -1.15 -9.94
C PRO A 78 23.48 -1.26 -11.09
N ALA A 79 23.04 -1.69 -12.28
CA ALA A 79 23.87 -1.73 -13.48
C ALA A 79 24.27 -0.33 -13.98
N THR A 80 23.37 0.66 -13.91
CA THR A 80 23.67 2.05 -14.24
C THR A 80 24.75 2.61 -13.32
N TRP A 81 24.68 2.33 -12.02
CA TRP A 81 25.74 2.68 -11.08
C TRP A 81 27.08 2.06 -11.46
N ALA A 82 27.08 0.77 -11.78
CA ALA A 82 28.28 0.05 -12.19
C ALA A 82 28.89 0.65 -13.48
N LEU A 83 28.06 0.97 -14.48
CA LEU A 83 28.49 1.61 -15.73
C LEU A 83 29.08 2.99 -15.51
N MET A 84 28.45 3.82 -14.66
CA MET A 84 28.99 5.14 -14.32
C MET A 84 30.34 5.03 -13.63
N ILE A 85 30.45 4.16 -12.61
CA ILE A 85 31.71 3.91 -11.89
C ILE A 85 32.80 3.46 -12.86
N MET A 86 32.49 2.51 -13.74
CA MET A 86 33.42 2.02 -14.74
C MET A 86 33.85 3.14 -15.70
N GLY A 87 32.90 3.92 -16.23
CA GLY A 87 33.17 5.04 -17.12
C GLY A 87 34.07 6.10 -16.48
N PHE A 88 33.78 6.51 -15.24
CA PHE A 88 34.61 7.46 -14.50
C PHE A 88 36.00 6.89 -14.17
N GLY A 89 36.08 5.59 -13.84
CA GLY A 89 37.35 4.90 -13.62
C GLY A 89 38.25 4.92 -14.86
N LEU A 90 37.69 4.58 -16.02
CA LEU A 90 38.40 4.59 -17.31
C LEU A 90 38.86 6.00 -17.70
N ALA A 91 37.96 7.00 -17.56
CA ALA A 91 38.29 8.39 -17.84
C ALA A 91 39.45 8.88 -16.95
N GLY A 92 39.38 8.65 -15.64
CA GLY A 92 40.44 9.00 -14.69
C GLY A 92 41.77 8.30 -14.99
N ALA A 93 41.74 7.01 -15.34
CA ALA A 93 42.95 6.26 -15.70
C ALA A 93 43.64 6.83 -16.96
N SER A 94 42.86 7.22 -17.97
CA SER A 94 43.40 7.81 -19.21
C SER A 94 44.12 9.15 -18.98
N LEU A 95 43.56 10.01 -18.11
CA LEU A 95 44.16 11.29 -17.74
C LEU A 95 45.51 11.08 -17.02
N ARG A 96 45.56 10.14 -16.07
CA ARG A 96 46.77 9.82 -15.30
C ARG A 96 47.93 9.36 -16.18
N ARG A 97 47.63 8.56 -17.22
CA ARG A 97 48.63 8.06 -18.18
C ARG A 97 49.32 9.17 -18.98
N ARG A 98 48.61 10.27 -19.27
CA ARG A 98 49.17 11.42 -20.00
C ARG A 98 50.11 12.25 -19.13
N SER A 99 49.77 12.47 -17.87
CA SER A 99 50.62 13.19 -16.91
C SER A 99 51.95 12.49 -16.62
N GLY A 100 51.99 11.15 -16.65
CA GLY A 100 53.24 10.40 -16.45
C GLY A 100 54.25 10.52 -17.61
N GLN A 101 53.79 10.85 -18.82
CA GLN A 101 54.68 11.04 -19.98
C GLN A 101 55.33 12.43 -20.03
N ALA A 102 54.77 13.41 -19.32
CA ALA A 102 55.28 14.79 -19.30
C ALA A 102 56.47 15.01 -18.34
N SER A 103 56.87 14.01 -17.55
CA SER A 103 57.98 14.13 -16.58
C SER A 103 59.29 13.43 -17.01
N ALA A 104 59.39 12.95 -18.25
CA ALA A 104 60.59 12.26 -18.77
C ALA A 104 61.41 13.08 -19.79
N ALA A 105 61.15 14.39 -19.88
CA ALA A 105 61.97 15.34 -20.64
C ALA A 105 62.44 16.44 -19.69
N GLY A 106 63.61 16.24 -19.08
CA GLY A 106 64.30 17.15 -18.17
C GLY A 106 65.68 16.61 -17.85
#